data_AF-H8XBP3-F1
#
_entry.id   AF-H8XBP3-F1
#
_cell.length_a   1.000
_cell.length_b   1.000
_cell.length_c   1.000
_cell.angle_alpha   90.00
_cell.angle_beta   90.00
_cell.angle_gamma   90.00
#
_symmetry.space_group_name_H-M   'P 1'
#
loop_
_entity.id
_entity.type
_entity.pdbx_description
1 polymer ?
#
loop_
_entity_poly.entity_id
_entity_poly.type
_entity_poly.pdbx_seq_one_letter_code
_entity_poly.pdbx_strand_id
1 'polypeptide(L)' 'ADAIHPGYGFLAENAEFARMVIDAGLTWIGPPSEVIKAVGDKIQAKRLAQKADIPTIP' A
#
# COMPACT_ATOMS: atom_id res chain seq x y z
N ALA A 1 8.06 -12.46 17.50
CA ALA A 1 8.06 -12.35 16.03
C ALA A 1 8.43 -10.92 15.71
N ASP A 2 9.26 -10.69 14.69
CA ASP A 2 9.87 -9.36 14.47
C ASP A 2 9.28 -8.65 13.25
N ALA A 3 8.55 -9.39 12.41
CA ALA A 3 7.99 -8.90 11.16
C ALA A 3 6.70 -9.62 10.77
N ILE A 4 5.90 -8.97 9.92
CA ILE A 4 4.76 -9.56 9.22
C ILE A 4 4.96 -9.36 7.73
N HIS A 5 5.00 -10.48 6.99
CA HIS A 5 4.90 -10.52 5.54
C HIS A 5 3.46 -10.87 5.16
N PRO A 6 2.72 -10.01 4.44
CA PRO A 6 1.29 -10.26 4.19
C PRO A 6 1.03 -11.24 3.06
N GLY A 7 2.03 -11.50 2.20
CA GLY A 7 1.85 -12.34 1.02
C GLY A 7 1.05 -11.59 -0.05
N TYR A 8 -0.01 -12.22 -0.56
CA TYR A 8 -0.89 -11.66 -1.57
C TYR A 8 -2.36 -11.94 -1.22
N GLY A 9 -3.28 -11.09 -1.69
CA GLY A 9 -4.69 -11.15 -1.27
C GLY A 9 -4.85 -10.90 0.23
N PHE A 10 -6.00 -11.28 0.81
CA PHE A 10 -6.33 -11.08 2.23
C PHE A 10 -6.07 -9.63 2.69
N LEU A 11 -5.05 -9.41 3.52
CA LEU A 11 -4.70 -8.11 4.11
C LEU A 11 -3.48 -7.44 3.45
N ALA A 12 -2.94 -8.00 2.36
CA ALA A 12 -1.75 -7.47 1.70
C ALA A 12 -1.93 -6.06 1.14
N GLU A 13 -3.15 -5.69 0.79
CA GLU A 13 -3.51 -4.36 0.26
C GLU A 13 -4.29 -3.52 1.28
N ASN A 14 -4.31 -3.93 2.56
CA ASN A 14 -5.01 -3.20 3.60
C ASN A 14 -4.06 -2.20 4.30
N ALA A 15 -4.22 -0.91 3.98
CA ALA A 15 -3.40 0.16 4.53
C ALA A 15 -3.52 0.32 6.05
N GLU A 16 -4.71 0.08 6.62
CA GLU A 16 -4.94 0.15 8.06
C GLU A 16 -4.21 -0.97 8.78
N PHE A 17 -4.26 -2.19 8.26
CA PHE A 17 -3.52 -3.31 8.80
C PHE A 17 -2.01 -3.07 8.79
N ALA A 18 -1.45 -2.62 7.66
CA ALA A 18 -0.03 -2.27 7.58
C ALA A 18 0.36 -1.22 8.63
N ARG A 19 -0.50 -0.21 8.84
CA ARG A 19 -0.30 0.80 9.88
C ARG A 19 -0.31 0.21 11.29
N MET A 20 -1.29 -0.65 11.59
CA MET A 20 -1.38 -1.34 12.89
C MET A 20 -0.16 -2.22 13.18
N VAL A 21 0.40 -2.90 12.17
CA VAL A 21 1.64 -3.70 12.32
C VAL A 21 2.80 -2.80 12.74
N ILE A 22 2.98 -1.67 12.05
CA ILE A 22 4.04 -0.70 12.33
C ILE A 22 3.85 -0.08 13.72
N ASP A 23 2.62 0.32 14.06
CA ASP A 23 2.28 0.92 15.36
C ASP A 23 2.44 -0.08 16.52
N ALA A 24 2.31 -1.39 16.25
CA ALA A 24 2.59 -2.46 17.20
C ALA A 24 4.10 -2.74 17.37
N GLY A 25 4.98 -2.01 16.68
CA GLY A 25 6.43 -2.16 16.76
C GLY A 25 6.99 -3.34 15.96
N LEU A 26 6.19 -3.91 15.05
CA LEU A 26 6.62 -4.99 14.16
C LEU A 26 7.07 -4.44 12.81
N THR A 27 8.00 -5.13 12.15
CA THR A 27 8.42 -4.78 10.79
C THR A 27 7.34 -5.20 9.79
N TRP A 28 6.81 -4.24 9.04
CA TRP A 28 5.95 -4.53 7.90
C TRP A 28 6.79 -4.83 6.65
N ILE A 29 6.66 -6.04 6.09
CA ILE A 29 7.35 -6.41 4.85
C ILE A 29 6.43 -6.07 3.66
N GLY A 30 6.45 -4.80 3.27
CA GLY A 30 5.64 -4.26 2.19
C GLY A 30 5.83 -2.75 2.05
N PRO A 31 5.09 -2.11 1.13
CA PRO A 31 5.12 -0.66 0.99
C PRO A 31 4.49 0.04 2.22
N PRO A 32 4.85 1.32 2.48
CA PRO A 32 4.24 2.10 3.55
C PRO A 32 2.72 2.18 3.45
N SER A 33 2.04 2.32 4.59
CA SER A 33 0.57 2.37 4.69
C SER A 33 -0.06 3.43 3.78
N GLU A 34 0.58 4.59 3.66
CA GLU A 34 0.17 5.72 2.83
C GLU A 34 0.30 5.41 1.34
N VAL A 35 1.29 4.62 0.95
CA VAL A 35 1.45 4.15 -0.43
C VAL A 35 0.33 3.18 -0.77
N ILE A 36 0.07 2.19 0.11
CA ILE A 36 -1.03 1.23 -0.06
C ILE A 36 -2.35 1.99 -0.24
N LYS A 37 -2.62 2.99 0.59
CA LYS A 37 -3.82 3.82 0.47
C LYS A 37 -3.88 4.60 -0.85
N ALA A 38 -2.75 5.16 -1.30
CA ALA A 38 -2.69 5.94 -2.52
C ALA A 38 -2.93 5.10 -3.79
N VAL A 39 -2.52 3.82 -3.79
CA VAL A 39 -2.64 2.94 -4.96
C VAL A 39 -3.79 1.94 -4.88
N GLY A 40 -4.42 1.75 -3.72
CA GLY A 40 -5.55 0.82 -3.54
C GLY A 40 -6.83 1.27 -4.27
N ASP A 41 -7.00 2.57 -4.48
CA ASP A 41 -8.05 3.12 -5.35
C ASP A 41 -7.47 3.35 -6.77
N LYS A 42 -8.01 2.62 -7.75
CA LYS A 42 -7.57 2.71 -9.15
C LYS A 42 -7.70 4.11 -9.74
N ILE A 43 -8.66 4.92 -9.31
CA ILE A 43 -8.84 6.30 -9.76
C ILE A 43 -7.71 7.17 -9.20
N GLN A 44 -7.39 7.02 -7.91
CA GLN A 44 -6.30 7.76 -7.28
C GLN A 44 -4.95 7.32 -7.84
N ALA A 45 -4.75 6.02 -8.06
CA ALA A 45 -3.56 5.47 -8.70
C ALA A 45 -3.36 6.06 -10.10
N LYS A 46 -4.42 6.12 -10.93
CA LYS A 46 -4.37 6.73 -12.27
C LYS A 46 -4.00 8.21 -12.20
N ARG A 47 -4.60 8.98 -11.27
CA ARG A 47 -4.25 10.39 -11.06
C ARG A 47 -2.81 10.58 -10.60
N LEU A 48 -2.31 9.70 -9.73
CA LEU A 48 -0.93 9.73 -9.26
C LEU A 48 0.04 9.43 -10.41
N ALA A 49 -0.26 8.43 -11.23
CA ALA A 49 0.51 8.10 -12.42
C ALA A 49 0.58 9.29 -13.39
N GLN A 50 -0.56 9.94 -13.68
CA GLN A 50 -0.61 11.12 -14.55
C GLN A 50 0.21 12.29 -13.99
N LYS A 51 0.15 12.54 -12.67
CA LYS A 51 0.96 13.59 -12.02
C LYS A 51 2.47 13.33 -12.07
N ALA A 52 2.86 12.06 -12.19
CA ALA A 52 4.24 11.63 -12.34
C ALA A 52 4.65 11.49 -13.83
N ASP A 53 3.86 12.04 -14.76
CA ASP A 53 4.07 11.95 -16.21
C ASP A 53 4.15 10.50 -16.75
N ILE A 54 3.48 9.56 -16.07
CA ILE A 54 3.39 8.17 -16.49
C ILE A 54 2.19 8.01 -17.45
N PRO A 55 2.37 7.43 -18.65
CA PRO A 55 1.28 7.17 -19.58
C PRO A 55 0.19 6.27 -18.98
N THR A 56 -1.08 6.67 -19.08
CA THR A 56 -2.23 5.89 -18.62
C THR A 56 -3.20 5.59 -19.76
N ILE A 57 -3.92 4.46 -19.69
CA ILE A 57 -5.03 4.19 -20.61
C ILE A 57 -6.09 5.31 -20.51
N PRO A 58 -6.68 5.77 -21.64
CA PRO A 58 -7.78 6.73 -21.65
C PRO A 58 -8.93 6.31 -20.73
#